data_AF-A0A542ZA44-F1
#
_entry.id   AF-A0A542ZA44-F1
#
_cell.length_a   1.000
_cell.length_b   1.000
_cell.length_c   1.000
_cell.angle_alpha   90.00
_cell.angle_beta   90.00
_cell.angle_gamma   90.00
#
_symmetry.space_group_name_H-M   'P 1'
#
loop_
_entity.id
_entity.type
_entity.pdbx_description
1 polymer ?
#
loop_
_entity_poly.entity_id
_entity_poly.type
_entity_poly.pdbx_seq_one_letter_code
_entity_poly.pdbx_strand_id
1 'polypeptide(L)'
;MPWSTQLPTPPSQARSGKWLAVVSLFLVGPSMLSACSAGGGAEATYATAMPTAAGTVIEGKDNTYDPVAAAENMGVQLSEQQLEALADGEVTYDEYQKAAQRLKACADAAGVKFEFTGEENQVIQYRTESDGGPLDAKFDACYESEFGALSIVWQGYREEFGPQAAALAECIREKGEEPRLLILEKIDQLEQLGVDPQTECIDPRLNQGPNATADPVPPPTSNQ
;
A
#
# COMPACT_ATOMS: atom_id res chain seq x y z
N MET A 1 6.95 -44.34 -13.05
CA MET A 1 6.20 -44.69 -11.82
C MET A 1 5.56 -43.41 -11.29
N PRO A 2 4.25 -43.19 -11.44
CA PRO A 2 3.56 -42.10 -10.77
C PRO A 2 2.79 -42.63 -9.56
N TRP A 3 3.03 -42.04 -8.39
CA TRP A 3 2.24 -42.30 -7.18
C TRP A 3 1.04 -41.35 -7.16
N SER A 4 -0.15 -41.93 -7.36
CA SER A 4 -1.44 -41.30 -7.05
C SER A 4 -1.78 -41.56 -5.60
N THR A 5 -1.83 -40.50 -4.78
CA THR A 5 -2.40 -40.54 -3.42
C THR A 5 -3.79 -39.91 -3.45
N GLN A 6 -4.82 -40.75 -3.51
CA GLN A 6 -6.21 -40.37 -3.23
C GLN A 6 -6.38 -40.16 -1.71
N LEU A 7 -6.89 -38.99 -1.33
CA LEU A 7 -7.32 -38.68 0.04
C LEU A 7 -8.67 -39.35 0.34
N PRO A 8 -8.89 -39.89 1.55
CA PRO A 8 -10.18 -40.42 1.96
C PRO A 8 -11.13 -39.29 2.39
N THR A 9 -12.35 -39.30 1.84
CA THR A 9 -13.50 -38.51 2.28
C THR A 9 -14.10 -39.10 3.56
N PRO A 10 -14.37 -38.30 4.61
CA PRO A 10 -15.15 -38.75 5.76
C PRO A 10 -16.67 -38.75 5.45
N PRO A 11 -17.45 -39.63 6.11
CA PRO A 11 -18.86 -39.86 5.80
C PRO A 11 -19.79 -38.76 6.32
N SER A 12 -20.86 -38.52 5.57
CA SER A 12 -22.03 -37.74 5.95
C SER A 12 -22.79 -38.43 7.10
N GLN A 13 -23.11 -37.69 8.16
CA GLN A 13 -24.13 -38.10 9.13
C GLN A 13 -25.36 -37.20 9.08
N ALA A 14 -26.50 -37.87 9.14
CA ALA A 14 -27.84 -37.35 8.98
C ALA A 14 -28.49 -36.95 10.31
N ARG A 15 -29.29 -35.87 10.22
CA ARG A 15 -30.57 -35.55 10.89
C ARG A 15 -30.94 -36.13 12.27
N SER A 16 -31.58 -35.22 13.00
CA SER A 16 -32.84 -35.37 13.78
C SER A 16 -32.72 -35.63 15.28
N GLY A 17 -33.21 -34.66 16.06
CA GLY A 17 -33.56 -34.83 17.47
C GLY A 17 -34.38 -33.64 17.96
N LYS A 18 -35.71 -33.74 17.84
CA LYS A 18 -36.68 -32.88 18.54
C LYS A 18 -36.66 -33.23 20.03
N TRP A 19 -36.58 -32.24 20.91
CA TRP A 19 -37.07 -32.36 22.29
C TRP A 19 -37.82 -31.10 22.71
N LEU A 20 -38.93 -31.35 23.39
CA LEU A 20 -39.94 -30.41 23.84
C LEU A 20 -39.54 -29.74 25.16
N ALA A 21 -39.79 -28.43 25.19
CA ALA A 21 -40.30 -27.58 26.27
C ALA A 21 -40.01 -27.91 27.75
N VAL A 22 -39.44 -26.91 28.45
CA VAL A 22 -39.95 -26.50 29.77
C VAL A 22 -40.16 -24.99 29.77
N VAL A 23 -41.37 -24.63 30.18
CA VAL A 23 -41.90 -23.28 30.38
C VAL A 23 -41.25 -22.65 31.60
N SER A 24 -40.86 -21.38 31.50
CA SER A 24 -40.75 -20.50 32.66
C SER A 24 -41.28 -19.13 32.28
N LEU A 25 -42.40 -18.81 32.92
CA LEU A 25 -43.23 -17.63 32.77
C LEU A 25 -42.88 -16.69 33.93
N PHE A 26 -42.20 -15.57 33.70
CA PHE A 26 -42.28 -14.42 34.60
C PHE A 26 -42.13 -13.09 33.85
N LEU A 27 -43.23 -12.35 33.87
CA LEU A 27 -43.36 -10.91 34.08
C LEU A 27 -42.84 -9.93 33.01
N VAL A 28 -43.82 -9.54 32.19
CA VAL A 28 -44.09 -8.23 31.60
C VAL A 28 -43.32 -7.06 32.24
N GLY A 29 -42.44 -6.43 31.46
CA GLY A 29 -41.99 -5.05 31.63
C GLY A 29 -42.08 -4.33 30.28
N PRO A 30 -42.56 -3.08 30.21
CA PRO A 30 -42.89 -2.43 28.95
C PRO A 30 -41.63 -2.04 28.16
N SER A 31 -41.83 -2.11 26.85
CA SER A 31 -40.91 -1.84 25.75
C SER A 31 -40.16 -0.52 25.85
N MET A 32 -38.84 -0.63 25.82
CA MET A 32 -37.96 0.33 25.13
C MET A 32 -37.08 -0.52 24.22
N LEU A 33 -37.52 -0.71 22.98
CA LEU A 33 -36.73 -1.30 21.91
C LEU A 33 -35.67 -0.27 21.50
N SER A 34 -34.47 -0.36 22.09
CA SER A 34 -33.27 0.17 21.45
C SER A 34 -32.56 -1.01 20.82
N ALA A 35 -32.79 -1.21 19.54
CA ALA A 35 -32.12 -2.22 18.73
C ALA A 35 -30.66 -1.79 18.54
N CYS A 36 -29.75 -2.32 19.35
CA CYS A 36 -28.34 -2.41 18.97
C CYS A 36 -28.21 -3.63 18.06
N SER A 37 -28.30 -3.41 16.76
CA SER A 37 -27.83 -4.38 15.77
C SER A 37 -26.32 -4.56 15.99
N ALA A 38 -25.95 -5.63 16.69
CA ALA A 38 -24.62 -6.21 16.59
C ALA A 38 -24.56 -6.99 15.27
N GLY A 39 -24.40 -6.24 14.17
CA GLY A 39 -24.05 -6.79 12.88
C GLY A 39 -22.55 -7.00 12.84
N GLY A 40 -22.12 -8.26 12.93
CA GLY A 40 -20.78 -8.65 12.51
C GLY A 40 -20.67 -8.44 11.00
N GLY A 41 -19.97 -7.37 10.61
CA GLY A 41 -19.52 -7.09 9.25
C GLY A 41 -18.15 -6.47 9.40
N ALA A 42 -17.19 -6.92 8.59
CA ALA A 42 -15.80 -6.47 8.61
C ALA A 42 -15.71 -4.97 8.90
N GLU A 43 -15.08 -4.62 10.02
CA GLU A 43 -14.91 -3.23 10.45
C GLU A 43 -14.04 -2.52 9.41
N ALA A 44 -14.68 -1.82 8.47
CA ALA A 44 -14.03 -0.76 7.74
C ALA A 44 -13.56 0.27 8.78
N THR A 45 -12.27 0.28 9.09
CA THR A 45 -11.68 1.26 10.00
C THR A 45 -11.65 2.63 9.32
N TYR A 46 -12.67 3.45 9.57
CA TYR A 46 -12.69 4.84 9.15
C TYR A 46 -11.72 5.65 10.01
N ALA A 47 -10.67 6.20 9.42
CA ALA A 47 -9.63 6.90 10.16
C ALA A 47 -9.95 8.40 10.30
N THR A 48 -10.07 8.85 11.55
CA THR A 48 -10.22 10.28 11.92
C THR A 48 -8.87 11.01 11.99
N ALA A 49 -7.74 10.29 11.90
CA ALA A 49 -6.40 10.83 11.77
C ALA A 49 -5.64 10.02 10.72
N MET A 50 -4.91 10.68 9.80
CA MET A 50 -4.07 9.98 8.83
C MET A 50 -2.94 9.25 9.58
N PRO A 51 -2.70 7.95 9.32
CA PRO A 51 -1.54 7.27 9.88
C PRO A 51 -0.27 7.88 9.29
N THR A 52 0.82 7.85 10.05
CA THR A 52 2.15 8.25 9.57
C THR A 52 2.72 7.18 8.64
N ALA A 53 3.80 7.46 7.89
CA ALA A 53 4.43 6.49 6.98
C ALA A 53 4.78 5.13 7.61
N ALA A 54 5.03 5.13 8.91
CA ALA A 54 5.21 3.95 9.74
C ALA A 54 3.97 3.06 9.85
N GLY A 55 2.80 3.69 10.00
CA GLY A 55 1.54 3.04 10.35
C GLY A 55 0.80 2.39 9.19
N THR A 56 1.37 2.45 7.98
CA THR A 56 0.65 2.21 6.73
C THR A 56 1.09 0.95 6.02
N VAL A 57 2.23 0.38 6.40
CA VAL A 57 2.69 -0.93 5.89
C VAL A 57 2.00 -2.12 6.59
N ILE A 58 0.74 -1.93 7.01
CA ILE A 58 0.05 -2.87 7.88
C ILE A 58 -1.09 -3.53 7.11
N GLU A 59 -0.81 -4.66 6.43
CA GLU A 59 -1.74 -5.79 6.35
C GLU A 59 -1.11 -7.11 5.86
N GLY A 60 -0.61 -7.90 6.82
CA GLY A 60 -0.35 -9.32 6.73
C GLY A 60 -0.22 -9.93 8.13
N LYS A 61 -1.29 -10.59 8.61
CA LYS A 61 -1.52 -11.54 9.75
C LYS A 61 -0.73 -11.44 11.08
N ASP A 62 0.51 -10.97 11.07
CA ASP A 62 1.38 -10.69 12.21
C ASP A 62 1.84 -9.20 12.27
N ASN A 63 1.54 -8.41 11.23
CA ASN A 63 1.32 -6.94 11.15
C ASN A 63 2.37 -5.90 11.61
N THR A 64 3.67 -6.17 11.47
CA THR A 64 4.68 -5.10 11.35
C THR A 64 5.69 -5.47 10.28
N TYR A 65 5.63 -4.85 9.10
CA TYR A 65 6.76 -4.88 8.18
C TYR A 65 7.90 -4.10 8.84
N ASP A 66 8.93 -4.84 9.25
CA ASP A 66 10.18 -4.27 9.75
C ASP A 66 11.17 -4.19 8.57
N PRO A 67 11.40 -3.00 8.00
CA PRO A 67 12.33 -2.82 6.88
C PRO A 67 13.78 -3.21 7.23
N VAL A 68 14.16 -3.11 8.51
CA VAL A 68 15.49 -3.50 8.99
C VAL A 68 15.59 -5.02 9.01
N ALA A 69 14.63 -5.71 9.63
CA ALA A 69 14.61 -7.17 9.65
C ALA A 69 14.49 -7.77 8.24
N ALA A 70 13.75 -7.13 7.33
CA ALA A 70 13.65 -7.55 5.93
C ALA A 70 15.02 -7.47 5.24
N ALA A 71 15.76 -6.36 5.40
CA ALA A 71 17.10 -6.20 4.86
C ALA A 71 18.08 -7.24 5.43
N GLU A 72 18.07 -7.45 6.75
CA GLU A 72 18.91 -8.45 7.42
C GLU A 72 18.66 -9.87 6.90
N ASN A 73 17.40 -10.26 6.72
CA ASN A 73 17.02 -11.58 6.19
C ASN A 73 17.49 -11.80 4.74
N MET A 74 17.65 -10.73 3.96
CA MET A 74 18.21 -10.78 2.60
C MET A 74 19.74 -10.70 2.58
N GLY A 75 20.38 -10.56 3.74
CA GLY A 75 21.83 -10.37 3.84
C GLY A 75 22.30 -8.98 3.41
N VAL A 76 21.39 -8.01 3.34
CA VAL A 76 21.68 -6.62 3.02
C VAL A 76 22.14 -5.89 4.27
N GLN A 77 23.28 -5.21 4.18
CA GLN A 77 23.76 -4.33 5.25
C GLN A 77 23.34 -2.88 4.97
N LEU A 78 22.42 -2.37 5.79
CA LEU A 78 21.98 -0.97 5.73
C LEU A 78 23.07 -0.05 6.28
N SER A 79 23.18 1.17 5.73
CA SER A 79 24.06 2.20 6.27
C SER A 79 23.57 2.68 7.64
N GLU A 80 24.49 3.19 8.48
CA GLU A 80 24.14 3.74 9.81
C GLU A 80 23.08 4.84 9.69
N GLN A 81 23.16 5.67 8.65
CA GLN A 81 22.21 6.75 8.41
C GLN A 81 20.83 6.23 7.98
N GLN A 82 20.76 5.09 7.29
CA GLN A 82 19.50 4.47 6.95
C GLN A 82 18.86 3.80 8.18
N LEU A 83 19.67 3.18 9.05
CA LEU A 83 19.19 2.65 10.34
C LEU A 83 18.65 3.76 11.24
N GLU A 84 19.34 4.89 11.33
CA GLU A 84 18.89 6.05 12.14
C GLU A 84 17.54 6.59 11.63
N ALA A 85 17.39 6.75 10.32
CA ALA A 85 16.15 7.23 9.70
C ALA A 85 14.99 6.22 9.74
N LEU A 86 15.24 4.98 10.13
CA LEU A 86 14.20 3.96 10.32
C LEU A 86 13.91 3.71 11.81
N ALA A 87 14.68 4.29 12.72
CA ALA A 87 14.68 3.92 14.13
C ALA A 87 13.42 4.34 14.89
N ASP A 88 12.80 5.46 14.50
CA ASP A 88 11.52 5.92 15.06
C ASP A 88 10.30 5.39 14.29
N GLY A 89 10.55 4.59 13.24
CA GLY A 89 9.55 4.00 12.37
C GLY A 89 8.98 4.96 11.33
N GLU A 90 9.28 6.26 11.39
CA GLU A 90 8.72 7.26 10.48
C GLU A 90 9.79 7.71 9.47
N VAL A 91 9.43 7.70 8.19
CA VAL A 91 10.28 8.29 7.15
C VAL A 91 9.71 9.63 6.76
N THR A 92 10.45 10.70 7.04
CA THR A 92 10.12 12.04 6.57
C THR A 92 10.62 12.27 5.13
N TYR A 93 10.04 13.25 4.43
CA TYR A 93 10.49 13.60 3.08
C TYR A 93 11.95 14.08 3.06
N ASP A 94 12.39 14.80 4.09
CA ASP A 94 13.78 15.25 4.21
C ASP A 94 14.75 14.07 4.35
N GLU A 95 14.37 13.01 5.08
CA GLU A 95 15.17 11.78 5.19
C GLU A 95 15.20 11.02 3.87
N TYR A 96 14.07 10.93 3.17
CA TYR A 96 13.98 10.35 1.84
C TYR A 96 14.89 11.07 0.84
N GLN A 97 14.86 12.40 0.80
CA GLN A 97 15.76 13.18 -0.05
C GLN A 97 17.23 12.99 0.32
N LYS A 98 17.58 13.02 1.63
CA LYS A 98 18.95 12.78 2.09
C LYS A 98 19.44 11.38 1.71
N ALA A 99 18.59 10.37 1.82
CA ALA A 99 18.92 9.00 1.44
C ALA A 99 19.16 8.87 -0.06
N ALA A 100 18.34 9.51 -0.90
CA ALA A 100 18.58 9.58 -2.32
C ALA A 100 19.93 10.24 -2.65
N GLN A 101 20.29 11.33 -1.96
CA GLN A 101 21.61 11.96 -2.15
C GLN A 101 22.78 11.05 -1.74
N ARG A 102 22.60 10.19 -0.72
CA ARG A 102 23.62 9.18 -0.36
C ARG A 102 23.76 8.09 -1.42
N LEU A 103 22.64 7.61 -1.97
CA LEU A 103 22.65 6.71 -3.14
C LEU A 103 23.42 7.33 -4.30
N LYS A 104 23.15 8.60 -4.63
CA LYS A 104 23.89 9.29 -5.68
C LYS A 104 25.39 9.32 -5.41
N ALA A 105 25.79 9.71 -4.20
CA ALA A 105 27.19 9.78 -3.82
C ALA A 105 27.89 8.41 -3.89
N CYS A 106 27.22 7.34 -3.45
CA CYS A 106 27.72 5.97 -3.56
C CYS A 106 27.88 5.54 -5.03
N ALA A 107 26.86 5.76 -5.86
CA ALA A 107 26.88 5.42 -7.27
C ALA A 107 27.99 6.15 -8.03
N ASP A 108 28.14 7.47 -7.79
CA ASP A 108 29.20 8.30 -8.38
C ASP A 108 30.59 7.77 -7.97
N ALA A 109 30.78 7.41 -6.70
CA ALA A 109 32.04 6.84 -6.20
C ALA A 109 32.35 5.45 -6.79
N ALA A 110 31.32 4.66 -7.12
CA ALA A 110 31.45 3.35 -7.74
C ALA A 110 31.67 3.41 -9.27
N GLY A 111 31.60 4.61 -9.85
CA GLY A 111 31.69 4.85 -11.30
C GLY A 111 30.44 4.44 -12.06
N VAL A 112 29.30 4.33 -11.39
CA VAL A 112 28.00 4.03 -12.00
C VAL A 112 27.44 5.32 -12.60
N LYS A 113 26.94 5.23 -13.84
CA LYS A 113 26.24 6.34 -14.46
C LYS A 113 24.79 6.38 -14.02
N PHE A 114 24.49 7.34 -13.15
CA PHE A 114 23.21 7.50 -12.48
C PHE A 114 22.80 8.99 -12.46
N GLU A 115 21.54 9.27 -12.76
CA GLU A 115 20.98 10.62 -12.67
C GLU A 115 19.54 10.61 -12.15
N PHE A 116 19.19 11.66 -11.40
CA PHE A 116 17.80 11.96 -11.08
C PHE A 116 17.13 12.60 -12.30
N THR A 117 15.97 12.09 -12.69
CA THR A 117 15.22 12.58 -13.86
C THR A 117 14.08 13.51 -13.46
N GLY A 118 13.75 13.57 -12.17
CA GLY A 118 12.72 14.44 -11.64
C GLY A 118 12.11 13.87 -10.38
N GLU A 119 10.91 14.35 -10.07
CA GLU A 119 10.12 13.87 -8.96
C GLU A 119 8.64 13.95 -9.33
N GLU A 120 7.89 12.92 -8.97
CA GLU A 120 6.45 12.87 -9.13
C GLU A 120 5.81 12.48 -7.81
N ASN A 121 4.88 13.29 -7.31
CA ASN A 121 4.19 13.03 -6.04
C ASN A 121 5.14 12.77 -4.85
N GLN A 122 6.29 13.44 -4.81
CA GLN A 122 7.35 13.25 -3.82
C GLN A 122 8.05 11.88 -3.89
N VAL A 123 7.91 11.17 -5.01
CA VAL A 123 8.68 9.97 -5.35
C VAL A 123 9.75 10.38 -6.36
N ILE A 124 11.01 10.16 -5.97
CA ILE A 124 12.17 10.55 -6.77
C ILE A 124 12.28 9.61 -7.98
N GLN A 125 12.33 10.20 -9.17
CA GLN A 125 12.54 9.49 -10.42
C GLN A 125 14.03 9.51 -10.76
N TYR A 126 14.57 8.36 -11.15
CA TYR A 126 15.97 8.23 -11.51
C TYR A 126 16.14 7.23 -12.65
N ARG A 127 17.31 7.30 -13.30
CA ARG A 127 17.73 6.32 -14.30
C ARG A 127 19.19 5.98 -14.14
N THR A 128 19.51 4.74 -14.52
CA THR A 128 20.88 4.29 -14.75
C THR A 128 21.09 4.11 -16.24
N GLU A 129 22.32 4.33 -16.73
CA GLU A 129 22.68 3.85 -18.06
C GLU A 129 22.86 2.34 -17.99
N SER A 130 21.78 1.58 -18.17
CA SER A 130 21.83 0.15 -18.48
C SER A 130 21.70 -0.03 -19.99
N ASP A 131 22.46 -0.96 -20.55
CA ASP A 131 22.39 -1.39 -21.96
C ASP A 131 21.20 -2.35 -22.22
N GLY A 132 20.18 -2.33 -21.34
CA GLY A 132 19.02 -3.21 -21.38
C GLY A 132 19.24 -4.52 -20.60
N GLY A 133 20.38 -4.67 -19.92
CA GLY A 133 20.64 -5.74 -18.97
C GLY A 133 20.08 -5.45 -17.56
N PRO A 134 20.27 -6.41 -16.62
CA PRO A 134 20.06 -6.18 -15.19
C PRO A 134 20.77 -4.89 -14.73
N LEU A 135 20.27 -4.27 -13.66
CA LEU A 135 20.94 -3.12 -13.08
C LEU A 135 22.40 -3.47 -12.75
N ASP A 136 23.27 -2.46 -12.85
CA ASP A 136 24.68 -2.61 -12.50
C ASP A 136 24.77 -3.08 -11.05
N ALA A 137 25.42 -4.22 -10.78
CA ALA A 137 25.51 -4.77 -9.42
C ALA A 137 26.11 -3.79 -8.40
N LYS A 138 26.92 -2.82 -8.86
CA LYS A 138 27.41 -1.72 -8.01
C LYS A 138 26.31 -0.73 -7.65
N PHE A 139 25.40 -0.45 -8.59
CA PHE A 139 24.24 0.36 -8.32
C PHE A 139 23.33 -0.34 -7.31
N ASP A 140 23.05 -1.62 -7.51
CA ASP A 140 22.19 -2.39 -6.60
C ASP A 140 22.75 -2.39 -5.18
N ALA A 141 24.07 -2.61 -5.02
CA ALA A 141 24.72 -2.51 -3.72
C ALA A 141 24.57 -1.12 -3.07
N CYS A 142 24.72 -0.04 -3.85
CA CYS A 142 24.48 1.33 -3.36
C CYS A 142 23.01 1.59 -3.02
N TYR A 143 22.08 1.08 -3.84
CA TYR A 143 20.65 1.23 -3.63
C TYR A 143 20.23 0.54 -2.34
N GLU A 144 20.58 -0.73 -2.19
CA GLU A 144 20.25 -1.54 -1.02
C GLU A 144 20.82 -0.93 0.27
N SER A 145 22.09 -0.52 0.26
CA SER A 145 22.76 -0.01 1.47
C SER A 145 22.35 1.42 1.87
N GLU A 146 22.03 2.30 0.92
CA GLU A 146 21.83 3.73 1.21
C GLU A 146 20.37 4.22 1.13
N PHE A 147 19.51 3.52 0.38
CA PHE A 147 18.20 4.06 0.01
C PHE A 147 17.04 3.06 0.02
N GLY A 148 17.29 1.78 -0.28
CA GLY A 148 16.24 0.84 -0.67
C GLY A 148 15.16 0.60 0.38
N ALA A 149 15.55 0.34 1.63
CA ALA A 149 14.58 0.06 2.69
C ALA A 149 13.75 1.31 3.03
N LEU A 150 14.41 2.47 3.12
CA LEU A 150 13.75 3.74 3.35
C LEU A 150 12.81 4.11 2.19
N SER A 151 13.23 3.86 0.95
CA SER A 151 12.43 4.10 -0.26
C SER A 151 11.17 3.25 -0.31
N ILE A 152 11.23 1.99 0.12
CA ILE A 152 10.07 1.11 0.22
C ILE A 152 9.04 1.65 1.22
N VAL A 153 9.49 2.03 2.42
CA VAL A 153 8.60 2.59 3.46
C VAL A 153 7.95 3.89 2.99
N TRP A 154 8.76 4.79 2.42
CA TRP A 154 8.25 6.06 1.88
C TRP A 154 7.23 5.84 0.76
N GLN A 155 7.54 5.01 -0.24
CA GLN A 155 6.63 4.77 -1.37
C GLN A 155 5.33 4.09 -0.92
N GLY A 156 5.39 3.11 -0.01
CA GLY A 156 4.19 2.49 0.54
C GLY A 156 3.28 3.49 1.27
N TYR A 157 3.86 4.42 2.03
CA TYR A 157 3.09 5.53 2.62
C TYR A 157 2.44 6.42 1.57
N ARG A 158 3.18 6.77 0.52
CA ARG A 158 2.69 7.64 -0.55
C ARG A 158 1.60 6.97 -1.39
N GLU A 159 1.66 5.66 -1.58
CA GLU A 159 0.60 4.90 -2.22
C GLU A 159 -0.70 4.98 -1.40
N GLU A 160 -0.61 4.79 -0.09
CA GLU A 160 -1.79 4.70 0.77
C GLU A 160 -2.38 6.06 1.18
N PHE A 161 -1.55 7.12 1.26
CA PHE A 161 -1.90 8.45 1.81
C PHE A 161 -1.46 9.64 0.96
N GLY A 162 -0.87 9.39 -0.20
CA GLY A 162 -0.44 10.44 -1.12
C GLY A 162 -1.60 11.10 -1.89
N PRO A 163 -1.28 11.94 -2.89
CA PRO A 163 -2.26 12.72 -3.65
C PRO A 163 -3.35 11.86 -4.31
N GLN A 164 -2.99 10.66 -4.79
CA GLN A 164 -3.95 9.72 -5.37
C GLN A 164 -4.96 9.21 -4.33
N ALA A 165 -4.48 8.74 -3.18
CA ALA A 165 -5.36 8.31 -2.10
C ALA A 165 -6.23 9.44 -1.57
N ALA A 166 -5.70 10.67 -1.51
CA ALA A 166 -6.47 11.86 -1.15
C ALA A 166 -7.57 12.18 -2.18
N ALA A 167 -7.26 12.11 -3.48
CA ALA A 167 -8.23 12.32 -4.56
C ALA A 167 -9.38 11.30 -4.50
N LEU A 168 -9.06 10.03 -4.24
CA LEU A 168 -10.07 8.97 -4.04
C LEU A 168 -10.92 9.24 -2.80
N ALA A 169 -10.28 9.60 -1.68
CA ALA A 169 -10.98 9.90 -0.43
C ALA A 169 -11.95 11.09 -0.57
N GLU A 170 -11.55 12.15 -1.27
CA GLU A 170 -12.44 13.28 -1.59
C GLU A 170 -13.62 12.85 -2.47
N CYS A 171 -13.36 12.05 -3.51
CA CYS A 171 -14.40 11.53 -4.40
C CYS A 171 -15.45 10.72 -3.62
N ILE A 172 -15.02 9.88 -2.68
CA ILE A 172 -15.92 9.10 -1.81
C ILE A 172 -16.78 10.03 -0.95
N ARG A 173 -16.19 11.07 -0.34
CA ARG A 173 -16.94 12.06 0.45
C ARG A 173 -17.97 12.82 -0.36
N GLU A 174 -17.66 13.15 -1.62
CA GLU A 174 -18.63 13.79 -2.54
C GLU A 174 -19.82 12.89 -2.87
N LYS A 175 -19.65 11.56 -2.80
CA LYS A 175 -20.73 10.58 -2.93
C LYS A 175 -21.51 10.35 -1.62
N GLY A 176 -21.12 11.04 -0.54
CA GLY A 176 -21.80 11.01 0.75
C GLY A 176 -21.38 9.87 1.67
N GLU A 177 -20.24 9.23 1.40
CA GLU A 177 -19.68 8.15 2.21
C GLU A 177 -18.39 8.60 2.91
N GLU A 178 -18.04 7.95 4.01
CA GLU A 178 -16.72 8.13 4.63
C GLU A 178 -15.68 7.20 3.96
N PRO A 179 -14.48 7.70 3.61
CA PRO A 179 -13.48 6.89 2.93
C PRO A 179 -12.83 5.88 3.87
N ARG A 180 -12.65 4.66 3.37
CA ARG A 180 -11.83 3.63 4.02
C ARG A 180 -10.35 4.02 4.07
N LEU A 181 -9.60 3.35 4.94
CA LEU A 181 -8.23 3.74 5.26
C LEU A 181 -7.26 3.42 4.12
N LEU A 182 -7.34 2.24 3.51
CA LEU A 182 -6.36 1.81 2.50
C LEU A 182 -6.78 2.19 1.08
N ILE A 183 -5.83 2.39 0.17
CA ILE A 183 -6.11 2.82 -1.20
C ILE A 183 -6.92 1.78 -1.96
N LEU A 184 -6.58 0.49 -1.82
CA LEU A 184 -7.34 -0.61 -2.44
C LEU A 184 -8.78 -0.68 -1.92
N GLU A 185 -8.98 -0.40 -0.63
CA GLU A 185 -10.30 -0.33 -0.03
C GLU A 185 -11.11 0.88 -0.53
N LYS A 186 -10.45 2.03 -0.76
CA LYS A 186 -11.08 3.21 -1.37
C LYS A 186 -11.49 2.92 -2.82
N ILE A 187 -10.65 2.22 -3.58
CA ILE A 187 -10.94 1.78 -4.95
C ILE A 187 -12.18 0.87 -4.96
N ASP A 188 -12.19 -0.18 -4.15
CA ASP A 188 -13.35 -1.09 -3.99
C ASP A 188 -14.62 -0.32 -3.57
N GLN A 189 -14.51 0.64 -2.65
CA GLN A 189 -15.62 1.46 -2.22
C GLN A 189 -16.21 2.32 -3.36
N LEU A 190 -15.36 2.90 -4.21
CA LEU A 190 -15.80 3.67 -5.38
C LEU A 190 -16.45 2.79 -6.45
N GLU A 191 -15.87 1.61 -6.70
CA GLU A 191 -16.47 0.62 -7.62
C GLU A 191 -17.86 0.17 -7.14
N GLN A 192 -18.04 -0.03 -5.84
CA GLN A 192 -19.33 -0.34 -5.22
C GLN A 192 -20.35 0.81 -5.36
N LEU A 193 -19.88 2.05 -5.43
CA LEU A 193 -20.70 3.24 -5.70
C LEU A 193 -20.97 3.45 -7.21
N GLY A 194 -20.44 2.58 -8.07
CA GLY A 194 -20.57 2.71 -9.53
C GLY A 194 -19.79 3.88 -10.11
N VAL A 195 -18.69 4.26 -9.47
CA VAL A 195 -17.80 5.35 -9.88
C VAL A 195 -16.47 4.75 -10.35
N ASP A 196 -16.03 5.12 -11.54
CA ASP A 196 -14.71 4.71 -12.05
C ASP A 196 -13.59 5.47 -11.33
N PRO A 197 -12.73 4.81 -10.52
CA PRO A 197 -11.75 5.49 -9.68
C PRO A 197 -10.74 6.31 -10.48
N GLN A 198 -10.35 5.83 -11.66
CA GLN A 198 -9.33 6.50 -12.47
C GLN A 198 -9.89 7.75 -13.15
N THR A 199 -10.93 7.57 -13.97
CA THR A 199 -11.42 8.60 -14.90
C THR A 199 -12.36 9.60 -14.23
N GLU A 200 -13.08 9.21 -13.18
CA GLU A 200 -14.00 10.11 -12.47
C GLU A 200 -13.37 10.74 -11.22
N CYS A 201 -12.37 10.10 -10.60
CA CYS A 201 -11.77 10.59 -9.36
C CYS A 201 -10.33 11.09 -9.50
N ILE A 202 -9.42 10.27 -10.04
CA ILE A 202 -7.97 10.56 -10.09
C ILE A 202 -7.63 11.55 -11.21
N ASP A 203 -7.91 11.20 -12.47
CA ASP A 203 -7.51 11.98 -13.64
C ASP A 203 -8.00 13.44 -13.57
N PRO A 204 -9.27 13.72 -13.19
CA PRO A 204 -9.75 15.09 -13.13
C PRO A 204 -9.08 15.93 -12.04
N ARG A 205 -8.51 15.31 -11.00
CA ARG A 205 -7.88 16.02 -9.88
C ARG A 205 -6.36 16.15 -10.04
N LEU A 206 -5.70 15.13 -10.57
CA LEU A 206 -4.24 15.09 -10.68
C LEU A 206 -3.72 15.54 -12.06
N ASN A 207 -4.50 15.37 -13.12
CA ASN A 207 -4.09 15.76 -14.49
C ASN A 207 -4.56 17.18 -14.87
N GLN A 208 -4.91 18.04 -13.91
CA GLN A 208 -5.33 19.43 -14.17
C GLN A 208 -4.33 20.49 -13.65
N GLY A 209 -3.16 20.07 -13.13
CA GLY A 209 -2.13 20.98 -12.63
C GLY A 209 -1.13 21.49 -13.70
N PRO A 210 -0.27 22.47 -13.39
CA PRO A 210 0.76 22.99 -14.30
C PRO A 210 1.82 21.94 -14.75
N ASN A 211 1.82 20.73 -14.16
CA ASN A 211 2.63 19.58 -14.58
C ASN A 211 1.86 18.58 -15.48
N ALA A 212 0.58 18.81 -15.77
CA ALA A 212 -0.24 17.92 -16.61
C ALA A 212 0.06 18.04 -18.12
N THR A 213 0.96 18.94 -18.53
CA THR A 213 1.35 19.12 -19.92
C THR A 213 2.80 18.68 -20.14
N ALA A 214 3.03 17.38 -20.13
CA ALA A 214 3.85 16.80 -21.18
C ALA A 214 2.84 16.23 -22.18
N ASP A 215 2.68 16.88 -23.34
CA ASP A 215 1.90 16.30 -24.43
C ASP A 215 2.34 14.83 -24.63
N PRO A 216 1.41 13.88 -24.86
CA PRO A 216 1.79 12.51 -25.14
C PRO A 216 2.78 12.52 -26.31
N VAL A 217 3.99 12.01 -26.08
CA VAL A 217 5.01 11.86 -27.12
C VAL A 217 4.35 11.10 -28.26
N PRO A 218 4.20 11.70 -29.45
CA PRO A 218 3.59 10.99 -30.57
C PRO A 218 4.42 9.73 -30.86
N PRO A 219 3.77 8.59 -31.17
CA PRO A 219 4.49 7.36 -31.47
C PRO A 219 5.50 7.63 -32.59
N PRO A 220 6.70 7.02 -32.54
CA PRO A 220 7.71 7.22 -33.57
C PRO A 220 7.08 6.88 -34.92
N THR A 221 7.00 7.88 -35.80
CA THR A 221 6.54 7.67 -37.17
C THR A 221 7.49 6.69 -37.83
N SER A 222 7.00 5.47 -38.06
CA SER A 222 7.66 4.46 -38.87
C SER A 222 7.78 5.00 -40.29
N ASN A 223 8.94 5.54 -40.64
CA ASN A 223 9.28 5.82 -42.04
C ASN A 223 9.37 4.49 -42.79
N GLN A 224 8.39 4.25 -43.67
CA GLN A 224 8.54 3.35 -44.82
C GLN A 224 9.19 4.10 -45.98
#